data_AF-A0A9D4FNA1-F1
#
_entry.id   AF-A0A9D4FNA1-F1
#
_cell.length_a   1.000
_cell.length_b   1.000
_cell.length_c   1.000
_cell.angle_alpha   90.00
_cell.angle_beta   90.00
_cell.angle_gamma   90.00
#
_symmetry.space_group_name_H-M   'P 1'
#
loop_
_entity.id
_entity.type
_entity.pdbx_description
1 polymer ?
#
loop_
_entity_poly.entity_id
_entity_poly.type
_entity_poly.pdbx_seq_one_letter_code
_entity_poly.pdbx_strand_id
1 'polypeptide(L)'
;GKPWTGRGGGVLPPDKNSRDVEFLDKYALERWECVLHFMVGSTEGADGVSRDTIEVLKHSGLMKVEEGDPVPYITPAGFQFLLMDTGSQVWYFILQYLDMTDSRGLDLVECLSLMFQLSFSTLGKDYSTEGMSDGQSRFLQHLREFGLVYQRKRKEKRYYPTRLAINLASGLSGIVTDSHRQGYIVVETNYRLYAYTESSLNIALLALFSEMLYRFPNMAVANLTRDSVRAALIRGITAEQIISFLKSHAHSEMVKQTPSLPPTIVDQVRLWELERDRFKFDDGVLYSQFLSQADFEKLRDFAKEQGVLVWDNTNKRVMVVSRAGHDSVKRFWKQQKNS
;
A
#
# COMPACT_ATOMS: atom_id res chain seq x y z
N GLY A 1 -2.50 -39.91 -8.49
CA GLY A 1 -1.73 -40.04 -7.25
C GLY A 1 -2.69 -40.06 -6.07
N LYS A 2 -2.39 -40.81 -5.00
CA LYS A 2 -3.21 -40.75 -3.77
C LYS A 2 -3.14 -39.32 -3.20
N PRO A 3 -4.25 -38.72 -2.75
CA PRO A 3 -4.22 -37.41 -2.09
C PRO A 3 -3.29 -37.48 -0.88
N TRP A 4 -2.44 -36.46 -0.72
CA TRP A 4 -1.59 -36.35 0.45
C TRP A 4 -2.47 -36.24 1.69
N THR A 5 -2.58 -37.34 2.42
CA THR A 5 -3.03 -37.35 3.81
C THR A 5 -1.75 -37.23 4.60
N GLY A 6 -1.63 -36.22 5.46
CA GLY A 6 -0.39 -35.95 6.22
C GLY A 6 0.16 -37.19 6.92
N ARG A 7 1.39 -37.13 7.43
CA ARG A 7 2.00 -38.22 8.22
C ARG A 7 1.12 -38.53 9.45
N GLY A 8 0.14 -39.42 9.27
CA GLY A 8 -0.98 -39.61 10.19
C GLY A 8 -2.30 -39.84 9.47
N GLY A 9 -2.29 -40.62 8.37
CA GLY A 9 -3.45 -40.97 7.55
C GLY A 9 -4.50 -41.85 8.22
N GLY A 10 -4.86 -41.55 9.47
CA GLY A 10 -6.12 -41.99 10.06
C GLY A 10 -7.22 -41.05 9.58
N VAL A 11 -8.31 -41.60 9.04
CA VAL A 11 -9.56 -40.86 8.87
C VAL A 11 -9.92 -40.32 10.25
N LEU A 12 -9.82 -39.01 10.43
CA LEU A 12 -10.22 -38.39 11.68
C LEU A 12 -11.70 -38.74 11.93
N PRO A 13 -12.11 -39.04 13.17
CA PRO A 13 -13.51 -39.36 13.45
C PRO A 13 -14.42 -38.24 12.92
N PRO A 14 -15.62 -38.54 12.40
CA PRO A 14 -16.47 -37.54 11.77
C PRO A 14 -16.64 -36.32 12.67
N ASP A 15 -16.31 -35.12 12.15
CA ASP A 15 -16.46 -33.90 12.93
C ASP A 15 -17.95 -33.61 13.13
N LYS A 16 -18.36 -33.56 14.40
CA LYS A 16 -19.71 -33.18 14.80
C LYS A 16 -20.06 -31.73 14.38
N ASN A 17 -19.06 -30.91 14.06
CA ASN A 17 -19.21 -29.52 13.61
C ASN A 17 -18.47 -29.27 12.30
N SER A 18 -18.53 -30.22 11.36
CA SER A 18 -17.92 -30.08 10.04
C SER A 18 -18.30 -28.74 9.42
N ARG A 19 -17.31 -28.01 8.93
CA ARG A 19 -17.53 -26.75 8.23
C ARG A 19 -17.63 -26.99 6.74
N ASP A 20 -18.68 -26.42 6.18
CA ASP A 20 -18.92 -26.34 4.75
C ASP A 20 -17.96 -25.36 4.07
N VAL A 21 -17.85 -25.50 2.76
CA VAL A 21 -16.96 -24.67 1.94
C VAL A 21 -17.36 -23.19 2.00
N GLU A 22 -18.66 -22.91 2.03
CA GLU A 22 -19.18 -21.54 2.08
C GLU A 22 -18.79 -20.83 3.38
N PHE A 23 -18.89 -21.51 4.52
CA PHE A 23 -18.36 -21.00 5.79
C PHE A 23 -16.85 -20.69 5.74
N LEU A 24 -16.04 -21.58 5.15
CA LEU A 24 -14.59 -21.38 5.06
C LEU A 24 -14.22 -20.20 4.17
N ASP A 25 -14.95 -19.98 3.08
CA ASP A 25 -14.77 -18.84 2.19
C ASP A 25 -15.11 -17.53 2.91
N LYS A 26 -16.27 -17.49 3.59
CA LYS A 26 -16.67 -16.33 4.39
C LYS A 26 -15.67 -16.02 5.50
N TYR A 27 -15.24 -17.03 6.25
CA TYR A 27 -14.23 -16.88 7.29
C TYR A 27 -12.91 -16.29 6.75
N ALA A 28 -12.42 -16.82 5.62
CA ALA A 28 -11.17 -16.37 5.03
C ALA A 28 -11.25 -14.90 4.59
N LEU A 29 -12.36 -14.52 3.95
CA LEU A 29 -12.59 -13.15 3.50
C LEU A 29 -12.73 -12.18 4.68
N GLU A 30 -13.58 -12.48 5.67
CA GLU A 30 -13.76 -11.61 6.85
C GLU A 30 -12.43 -11.36 7.60
N ARG A 31 -11.61 -12.41 7.73
CA ARG A 31 -10.28 -12.28 8.36
C ARG A 31 -9.33 -11.43 7.55
N TRP A 32 -9.31 -11.61 6.23
CA TRP A 32 -8.46 -10.82 5.35
C TRP A 32 -8.91 -9.36 5.30
N GLU A 33 -10.22 -9.11 5.23
CA GLU A 33 -10.79 -7.76 5.26
C GLU A 33 -10.47 -7.01 6.56
N CYS A 34 -10.41 -7.68 7.71
CA CYS A 34 -9.94 -7.04 8.95
C CYS A 34 -8.53 -6.45 8.80
N VAL A 35 -7.63 -7.15 8.10
CA VAL A 35 -6.27 -6.67 7.83
C VAL A 35 -6.31 -5.45 6.90
N LEU A 36 -7.12 -5.50 5.85
CA LEU A 36 -7.24 -4.41 4.88
C LEU A 36 -7.89 -3.16 5.52
N HIS A 37 -8.91 -3.34 6.34
CA HIS A 37 -9.54 -2.25 7.10
C HIS A 37 -8.57 -1.57 8.05
N PHE A 38 -7.72 -2.34 8.72
CA PHE A 38 -6.66 -1.81 9.56
C PHE A 38 -5.66 -0.97 8.75
N MET A 39 -5.28 -1.41 7.54
CA MET A 39 -4.39 -0.64 6.66
C MET A 39 -4.98 0.72 6.25
N VAL A 40 -6.30 0.80 6.08
CA VAL A 40 -7.01 2.03 5.69
C VAL A 40 -7.28 2.94 6.91
N GLY A 41 -7.01 2.47 8.13
CA GLY A 41 -7.28 3.21 9.37
C GLY A 41 -8.75 3.20 9.78
N SER A 42 -9.55 2.24 9.30
CA SER A 42 -10.92 2.05 9.76
C SER A 42 -10.94 1.40 11.15
N THR A 43 -11.86 1.83 12.00
CA THR A 43 -12.12 1.19 13.30
C THR A 43 -12.88 -0.13 13.17
N GLU A 44 -13.48 -0.40 12.00
CA GLU A 44 -14.16 -1.67 11.71
C GLU A 44 -13.11 -2.79 11.60
N GLY A 45 -13.15 -3.78 12.52
CA GLY A 45 -12.25 -4.95 12.47
C GLY A 45 -10.85 -4.74 13.07
N ALA A 46 -10.55 -3.55 13.61
CA ALA A 46 -9.26 -3.24 14.23
C ALA A 46 -8.91 -4.17 15.43
N ASP A 47 -9.92 -4.61 16.18
CA ASP A 47 -9.76 -5.58 17.29
C ASP A 47 -9.42 -7.00 16.80
N GLY A 48 -9.60 -7.28 15.50
CA GLY A 48 -9.40 -8.59 14.91
C GLY A 48 -7.98 -8.87 14.42
N VAL A 49 -7.13 -7.85 14.30
CA VAL A 49 -5.78 -7.93 13.72
C VAL A 49 -4.74 -8.25 14.79
N SER A 50 -3.95 -9.30 14.58
CA SER A 50 -2.91 -9.69 15.53
C SER A 50 -1.67 -8.78 15.44
N ARG A 51 -0.90 -8.73 16.54
CA ARG A 51 0.36 -7.98 16.58
C ARG A 51 1.34 -8.46 15.51
N ASP A 52 1.33 -9.76 15.24
CA ASP A 52 2.16 -10.38 14.20
C ASP A 52 1.83 -9.83 12.81
N THR A 53 0.55 -9.69 12.47
CA THR A 53 0.14 -9.06 11.20
C THR A 53 0.66 -7.63 11.10
N ILE A 54 0.55 -6.85 12.18
CA ILE A 54 1.01 -5.45 12.20
C ILE A 54 2.54 -5.38 12.01
N GLU A 55 3.30 -6.29 12.60
CA GLU A 55 4.75 -6.36 12.40
C GLU A 55 5.13 -6.69 10.96
N VAL A 56 4.41 -7.62 10.31
CA VAL A 56 4.62 -7.93 8.88
C VAL A 56 4.31 -6.71 8.00
N LEU A 57 3.21 -6.00 8.28
CA LEU A 57 2.84 -4.78 7.55
C LEU A 57 3.88 -3.65 7.71
N LYS A 58 4.51 -3.54 8.88
CA LYS A 58 5.59 -2.58 9.13
C LYS A 58 6.88 -2.99 8.43
N HIS A 59 7.26 -4.26 8.53
CA HIS A 59 8.48 -4.80 7.93
C HIS A 59 8.45 -4.71 6.40
N SER A 60 7.32 -5.05 5.80
CA SER A 60 7.08 -4.94 4.35
C SER A 60 7.05 -3.49 3.84
N GLY A 61 7.08 -2.51 4.73
CA GLY A 61 6.97 -1.10 4.38
C GLY A 61 5.59 -0.72 3.86
N LEU A 62 4.57 -1.56 4.03
CA LEU A 62 3.17 -1.25 3.67
C LEU A 62 2.55 -0.24 4.65
N MET A 63 2.99 -0.25 5.90
CA MET A 63 2.61 0.74 6.92
C MET A 63 3.85 1.32 7.60
N LYS A 64 3.78 2.57 8.01
CA LYS A 64 4.82 3.26 8.78
C LYS A 64 4.22 3.85 10.05
N VAL A 65 5.06 4.05 11.04
CA VAL A 65 4.71 4.73 12.29
C VAL A 65 5.53 6.02 12.30
N GLU A 66 4.88 7.15 12.53
CA GLU A 66 5.55 8.44 12.65
C GLU A 66 6.18 8.56 14.05
N GLU A 67 7.31 9.28 14.16
CA GLU A 67 7.94 9.52 15.46
C GLU A 67 7.01 10.38 16.35
N GLY A 68 6.31 9.73 17.28
CA GLY A 68 5.42 10.37 18.25
C GLY A 68 3.95 9.96 18.17
N ASP A 69 3.51 9.31 17.09
CA ASP A 69 2.16 8.75 16.98
C ASP A 69 2.22 7.21 17.03
N PRO A 70 1.54 6.54 17.98
CA PRO A 70 1.51 5.08 18.02
C PRO A 70 0.70 4.43 16.88
N VAL A 71 -0.12 5.20 16.15
CA VAL A 71 -1.00 4.67 15.10
C VAL A 71 -0.23 4.56 13.77
N PRO A 72 -0.11 3.35 13.19
CA PRO A 72 0.52 3.19 11.88
C PRO A 72 -0.34 3.81 10.78
N TYR A 73 0.29 4.49 9.82
CA TYR A 73 -0.35 5.01 8.61
C TYR A 73 0.12 4.27 7.36
N ILE A 74 -0.73 4.25 6.33
CA ILE A 74 -0.46 3.57 5.07
C ILE A 74 0.62 4.28 4.25
N THR A 75 1.51 3.51 3.63
CA THR A 75 2.53 4.04 2.71
C THR A 75 2.06 4.00 1.25
N PRO A 76 2.78 4.65 0.30
CA PRO A 76 2.53 4.45 -1.13
C PRO A 76 2.48 2.98 -1.56
N ALA A 77 3.37 2.15 -1.00
CA ALA A 77 3.42 0.71 -1.27
C ALA A 77 2.23 -0.01 -0.64
N GLY A 78 1.82 0.39 0.57
CA GLY A 78 0.58 -0.05 1.22
C GLY A 78 -0.65 0.22 0.38
N PHE A 79 -0.76 1.41 -0.19
CA PHE A 79 -1.87 1.74 -1.08
C PHE A 79 -1.86 0.88 -2.34
N GLN A 80 -0.70 0.73 -2.99
CA GLN A 80 -0.58 -0.15 -4.15
C GLN A 80 -0.94 -1.61 -3.82
N PHE A 81 -0.58 -2.09 -2.64
CA PHE A 81 -0.98 -3.40 -2.15
C PHE A 81 -2.50 -3.55 -2.07
N LEU A 82 -3.22 -2.54 -1.56
CA LEU A 82 -4.69 -2.55 -1.52
C LEU A 82 -5.34 -2.59 -2.91
N LEU A 83 -4.63 -2.18 -3.97
CA LEU A 83 -5.10 -2.24 -5.36
C LEU A 83 -4.90 -3.61 -6.02
N MET A 84 -4.10 -4.49 -5.42
CA MET A 84 -3.83 -5.82 -5.97
C MET A 84 -5.03 -6.74 -5.79
N ASP A 85 -5.15 -7.78 -6.62
CA ASP A 85 -6.15 -8.83 -6.38
C ASP A 85 -5.83 -9.59 -5.08
N THR A 86 -6.87 -10.16 -4.44
CA THR A 86 -6.73 -10.86 -3.16
C THR A 86 -5.65 -11.95 -3.18
N GLY A 87 -5.50 -12.69 -4.29
CA GLY A 87 -4.47 -13.72 -4.42
C GLY A 87 -3.06 -13.12 -4.36
N SER A 88 -2.82 -12.07 -5.15
CA SER A 88 -1.55 -11.35 -5.16
C SER A 88 -1.25 -10.66 -3.83
N GLN A 89 -2.26 -10.11 -3.15
CA GLN A 89 -2.11 -9.53 -1.81
C GLN A 89 -1.65 -10.58 -0.79
N VAL A 90 -2.35 -11.71 -0.72
CA VAL A 90 -2.01 -12.80 0.21
C VAL A 90 -0.63 -13.37 -0.10
N TRP A 91 -0.28 -13.55 -1.38
CA TRP A 91 1.05 -14.01 -1.80
C TRP A 91 2.15 -13.06 -1.37
N TYR A 92 2.02 -11.76 -1.68
CA TYR A 92 2.97 -10.75 -1.27
C TYR A 92 3.14 -10.74 0.25
N PHE A 93 2.04 -10.75 1.00
CA PHE A 93 2.06 -10.75 2.46
C PHE A 93 2.78 -11.98 3.03
N ILE A 94 2.56 -13.15 2.45
CA ILE A 94 3.22 -14.38 2.90
C ILE A 94 4.72 -14.38 2.57
N LEU A 95 5.13 -13.85 1.42
CA LEU A 95 6.55 -13.68 1.13
C LEU A 95 7.22 -12.78 2.16
N GLN A 96 6.60 -11.65 2.50
CA GLN A 96 7.10 -10.74 3.53
C GLN A 96 7.14 -11.40 4.91
N TYR A 97 6.16 -12.24 5.23
CA TYR A 97 6.18 -13.03 6.46
C TYR A 97 7.34 -14.05 6.46
N LEU A 98 7.59 -14.73 5.33
CA LEU A 98 8.68 -15.70 5.20
C LEU A 98 10.06 -15.05 5.36
N ASP A 99 10.26 -13.85 4.84
CA ASP A 99 11.50 -13.08 5.05
C ASP A 99 11.74 -12.75 6.54
N MET A 100 10.68 -12.71 7.37
CA MET A 100 10.79 -12.48 8.81
C MET A 100 10.99 -13.77 9.63
N THR A 101 11.01 -14.96 9.02
CA THR A 101 11.05 -16.24 9.76
C THR A 101 12.29 -16.38 10.64
N ASP A 102 13.46 -15.97 10.14
CA ASP A 102 14.73 -16.00 10.89
C ASP A 102 14.65 -15.15 12.17
N SER A 103 14.09 -13.94 12.07
CA SER A 103 13.92 -13.03 13.22
C SER A 103 12.97 -13.58 14.30
N ARG A 104 12.08 -14.49 13.90
CA ARG A 104 11.07 -15.14 14.75
C ARG A 104 11.53 -16.49 15.29
N GLY A 105 12.72 -16.95 14.91
CA GLY A 105 13.23 -18.28 15.27
C GLY A 105 12.41 -19.43 14.69
N LEU A 106 11.80 -19.21 13.52
CA LEU A 106 11.13 -20.25 12.75
C LEU A 106 12.05 -20.71 11.62
N ASP A 107 12.09 -22.02 11.37
CA ASP A 107 12.83 -22.55 10.24
C ASP A 107 12.05 -22.32 8.93
N LEU A 108 12.72 -21.70 7.96
CA LEU A 108 12.15 -21.40 6.65
C LEU A 108 11.74 -22.69 5.91
N VAL A 109 12.54 -23.75 6.02
CA VAL A 109 12.27 -25.02 5.33
C VAL A 109 11.01 -25.69 5.89
N GLU A 110 10.84 -25.69 7.21
CA GLU A 110 9.60 -26.14 7.85
C GLU A 110 8.37 -25.32 7.41
N CYS A 111 8.49 -24.00 7.34
CA CYS A 111 7.41 -23.11 6.89
C CYS A 111 7.00 -23.38 5.43
N LEU A 112 7.98 -23.45 4.52
CA LEU A 112 7.75 -23.76 3.11
C LEU A 112 7.17 -25.16 2.93
N SER A 113 7.64 -26.15 3.69
CA SER A 113 7.08 -27.51 3.66
C SER A 113 5.60 -27.50 4.01
N LEU A 114 5.19 -26.77 5.06
CA LEU A 114 3.78 -26.67 5.44
C LEU A 114 2.95 -25.93 4.37
N MET A 115 3.49 -24.86 3.79
CA MET A 115 2.84 -24.13 2.68
C MET A 115 2.55 -25.04 1.48
N PHE A 116 3.53 -25.84 1.05
CA PHE A 116 3.34 -26.80 -0.04
C PHE A 116 2.34 -27.91 0.35
N GLN A 117 2.32 -28.34 1.61
CA GLN A 117 1.31 -29.30 2.07
C GLN A 117 -0.11 -28.70 2.00
N LEU A 118 -0.27 -27.43 2.36
CA LEU A 118 -1.55 -26.73 2.27
C LEU A 118 -2.03 -26.60 0.83
N SER A 119 -1.13 -26.36 -0.12
CA SER A 119 -1.52 -26.21 -1.54
C SER A 119 -2.03 -27.50 -2.18
N PHE A 120 -1.61 -28.67 -1.70
CA PHE A 120 -2.14 -29.97 -2.14
C PHE A 120 -3.36 -30.44 -1.34
N SER A 121 -3.86 -29.62 -0.42
CA SER A 121 -5.03 -29.95 0.37
C SER A 121 -6.33 -29.75 -0.41
N THR A 122 -7.37 -30.49 -0.01
CA THR A 122 -8.69 -30.43 -0.61
C THR A 122 -9.57 -29.52 0.23
N LEU A 123 -10.20 -28.54 -0.40
CA LEU A 123 -11.11 -27.61 0.26
C LEU A 123 -12.28 -28.36 0.91
N GLY A 124 -12.66 -27.96 2.13
CA GLY A 124 -13.73 -28.59 2.91
C GLY A 124 -13.33 -29.88 3.64
N LYS A 125 -12.08 -30.33 3.52
CA LYS A 125 -11.57 -31.49 4.24
C LYS A 125 -10.77 -31.08 5.48
N ASP A 126 -10.91 -31.81 6.58
CA ASP A 126 -10.12 -31.64 7.79
C ASP A 126 -8.79 -32.42 7.74
N TYR A 127 -7.78 -31.83 8.37
CA TYR A 127 -6.44 -32.36 8.45
C TYR A 127 -5.97 -32.39 9.90
N SER A 128 -5.18 -33.40 10.25
CA SER A 128 -4.62 -33.55 11.60
C SER A 128 -3.35 -32.71 11.77
N THR A 129 -3.19 -32.11 12.95
CA THR A 129 -1.95 -31.46 13.41
C THR A 129 -1.00 -32.43 14.12
N GLU A 130 -1.39 -33.71 14.25
CA GLU A 130 -0.53 -34.72 14.87
C GLU A 130 0.74 -34.92 14.05
N GLY A 131 1.90 -34.88 14.71
CA GLY A 131 3.21 -35.01 14.06
C GLY A 131 3.79 -33.72 13.50
N MET A 132 3.14 -32.57 13.69
CA MET A 132 3.74 -31.26 13.39
C MET A 132 4.83 -30.90 14.41
N SER A 133 5.91 -30.28 13.93
CA SER A 133 6.92 -29.67 14.81
C SER A 133 6.33 -28.50 15.60
N ASP A 134 7.05 -28.04 16.64
CA ASP A 134 6.68 -26.82 17.36
C ASP A 134 6.71 -25.59 16.44
N GLY A 135 7.65 -25.54 15.49
CA GLY A 135 7.75 -24.51 14.46
C GLY A 135 6.53 -24.50 13.53
N GLN A 136 6.17 -25.66 12.98
CA GLN A 136 4.98 -25.83 12.14
C GLN A 136 3.68 -25.48 12.89
N SER A 137 3.57 -25.85 14.16
CA SER A 137 2.40 -25.53 14.99
C SER A 137 2.26 -24.03 15.22
N ARG A 138 3.37 -23.31 15.45
CA ARG A 138 3.39 -21.84 15.56
C ARG A 138 3.03 -21.19 14.24
N PHE A 139 3.63 -21.64 13.13
CA PHE A 139 3.32 -21.11 11.81
C PHE A 139 1.85 -21.33 11.43
N LEU A 140 1.27 -22.49 11.76
CA LEU A 140 -0.16 -22.77 11.58
C LEU A 140 -1.04 -21.79 12.35
N GLN A 141 -0.64 -21.35 13.55
CA GLN A 141 -1.38 -20.31 14.28
C GLN A 141 -1.34 -18.96 13.56
N HIS A 142 -0.20 -18.57 12.98
CA HIS A 142 -0.13 -17.33 12.21
C HIS A 142 -0.96 -17.42 10.93
N LEU A 143 -0.91 -18.55 10.21
CA LEU A 143 -1.79 -18.79 9.05
C LEU A 143 -3.27 -18.74 9.43
N ARG A 144 -3.63 -19.17 10.65
CA ARG A 144 -4.99 -19.03 11.17
C ARG A 144 -5.38 -17.57 11.41
N GLU A 145 -4.46 -16.76 11.90
CA GLU A 145 -4.67 -15.33 12.12
C GLU A 145 -4.83 -14.57 10.80
N PHE A 146 -4.17 -15.02 9.72
CA PHE A 146 -4.31 -14.46 8.37
C PHE A 146 -5.55 -14.96 7.60
N GLY A 147 -6.32 -15.92 8.16
CA GLY A 147 -7.47 -16.51 7.47
C GLY A 147 -7.12 -17.55 6.40
N LEU A 148 -5.86 -17.98 6.30
CA LEU A 148 -5.39 -19.05 5.40
C LEU A 148 -5.80 -20.44 5.89
N VAL A 149 -5.96 -20.57 7.21
CA VAL A 149 -6.38 -21.81 7.85
C VAL A 149 -7.47 -21.52 8.87
N TYR A 150 -8.47 -22.38 8.95
CA TYR A 150 -9.46 -22.35 10.01
C TYR A 150 -9.15 -23.43 11.06
N GLN A 151 -9.17 -23.03 12.33
CA GLN A 151 -9.06 -23.91 13.49
C GLN A 151 -10.01 -23.38 14.55
N ARG A 152 -10.89 -24.22 15.11
CA ARG A 152 -11.92 -23.77 16.06
C ARG A 152 -11.28 -23.28 17.36
N LYS A 153 -10.22 -23.96 17.82
CA LYS A 153 -9.43 -23.59 19.01
C LYS A 153 -7.95 -23.65 18.70
N ARG A 154 -7.14 -22.79 19.35
CA ARG A 154 -5.66 -22.74 19.19
C ARG A 154 -4.97 -24.10 19.38
N LYS A 155 -5.48 -24.94 20.30
CA LYS A 155 -4.90 -26.25 20.64
C LYS A 155 -5.67 -27.43 20.03
N GLU A 156 -6.59 -27.18 19.10
CA GLU A 156 -7.37 -28.26 18.51
C GLU A 156 -6.51 -29.08 17.57
N LYS A 157 -6.67 -30.40 17.58
CA LYS A 157 -5.84 -31.27 16.75
C LYS A 157 -6.18 -31.25 15.26
N ARG A 158 -7.18 -30.47 14.84
CA ARG A 158 -7.71 -30.44 13.48
C ARG A 158 -7.69 -29.05 12.91
N TYR A 159 -7.42 -28.93 11.62
CA TYR A 159 -7.49 -27.68 10.89
C TYR A 159 -8.11 -27.88 9.50
N TYR A 160 -8.65 -26.80 8.94
CA TYR A 160 -9.27 -26.73 7.63
C TYR A 160 -8.55 -25.68 6.78
N PRO A 161 -7.92 -26.07 5.66
CA PRO A 161 -7.37 -25.11 4.70
C PRO A 161 -8.49 -24.28 4.06
N THR A 162 -8.28 -22.97 3.94
CA THR A 162 -9.21 -22.10 3.22
C THR A 162 -8.83 -21.98 1.74
N ARG A 163 -9.72 -21.43 0.93
CA ARG A 163 -9.44 -21.21 -0.51
C ARG A 163 -8.22 -20.32 -0.73
N LEU A 164 -7.97 -19.35 0.15
CA LEU A 164 -6.78 -18.49 0.09
C LEU A 164 -5.49 -19.30 0.14
N ALA A 165 -5.39 -20.30 1.03
CA ALA A 165 -4.19 -21.13 1.16
C ALA A 165 -3.98 -22.09 -0.01
N ILE A 166 -5.07 -22.64 -0.56
CA ILE A 166 -5.01 -23.56 -1.70
C ILE A 166 -4.62 -22.80 -2.98
N ASN A 167 -5.18 -21.60 -3.18
CA ASN A 167 -4.90 -20.76 -4.34
C ASN A 167 -3.47 -20.18 -4.30
N LEU A 168 -2.89 -20.02 -3.10
CA LEU A 168 -1.58 -19.43 -2.88
C LEU A 168 -0.46 -20.08 -3.70
N ALA A 169 -0.36 -21.41 -3.71
CA ALA A 169 0.74 -22.10 -4.39
C ALA A 169 0.37 -22.68 -5.76
N SER A 170 -0.91 -22.64 -6.15
CA SER A 170 -1.31 -23.06 -7.49
C SER A 170 -1.06 -22.00 -8.56
N GLY A 171 -0.75 -20.75 -8.16
CA GLY A 171 -0.59 -19.63 -9.10
C GLY A 171 -1.87 -19.34 -9.90
N LEU A 172 -3.00 -19.93 -9.50
CA LEU A 172 -4.30 -19.77 -10.14
C LEU A 172 -4.94 -18.49 -9.61
N SER A 173 -4.38 -17.35 -9.99
CA SER A 173 -4.90 -15.99 -9.68
C SER A 173 -6.29 -15.71 -10.28
N GLY A 174 -6.92 -16.70 -10.93
CA GLY A 174 -8.15 -16.55 -11.70
C GLY A 174 -9.41 -17.19 -11.11
N ILE A 175 -9.32 -17.97 -10.02
CA ILE A 175 -10.50 -18.72 -9.52
C ILE A 175 -11.15 -18.01 -8.33
N VAL A 176 -12.07 -17.11 -8.69
CA VAL A 176 -13.35 -16.81 -8.00
C VAL A 176 -13.27 -16.59 -6.48
N THR A 177 -12.61 -15.50 -6.07
CA THR A 177 -12.96 -14.80 -4.82
C THR A 177 -13.33 -13.34 -5.06
N ASP A 178 -13.18 -12.85 -6.29
CA ASP A 178 -13.38 -11.43 -6.60
C ASP A 178 -14.81 -11.17 -7.09
N SER A 179 -15.77 -11.31 -6.17
CA SER A 179 -17.16 -10.86 -6.34
C SER A 179 -17.26 -9.35 -6.60
N HIS A 180 -16.15 -8.61 -6.44
CA HIS A 180 -16.07 -7.15 -6.46
C HIS A 180 -15.52 -6.57 -7.77
N ARG A 181 -15.31 -7.39 -8.80
CA ARG A 181 -14.74 -6.95 -10.09
C ARG A 181 -15.70 -6.27 -11.06
N GLN A 182 -17.00 -6.22 -10.75
CA GLN A 182 -17.86 -5.27 -11.46
C GLN A 182 -17.46 -3.87 -11.01
N GLY A 183 -16.98 -3.07 -11.96
CA GLY A 183 -16.68 -1.67 -11.70
C GLY A 183 -17.88 -0.99 -11.06
N TYR A 184 -17.66 -0.42 -9.88
CA TYR A 184 -18.71 0.13 -9.03
C TYR A 184 -18.64 1.66 -8.95
N ILE A 185 -17.60 2.28 -9.53
CA ILE A 185 -17.37 3.72 -9.43
C ILE A 185 -17.86 4.43 -10.69
N VAL A 186 -18.65 5.48 -10.50
CA VAL A 186 -19.03 6.45 -11.52
C VAL A 186 -18.46 7.81 -11.16
N VAL A 187 -17.75 8.43 -12.12
CA VAL A 187 -17.10 9.73 -11.94
C VAL A 187 -17.73 10.77 -12.87
N GLU A 188 -18.21 11.87 -12.30
CA GLU A 188 -18.79 13.00 -13.05
C GLU A 188 -17.78 14.14 -13.24
N THR A 189 -18.06 15.05 -14.19
CA THR A 189 -17.22 16.24 -14.49
C THR A 189 -17.24 17.30 -13.39
N ASN A 190 -18.18 17.21 -12.45
CA ASN A 190 -18.32 18.10 -11.30
C ASN A 190 -17.54 17.60 -10.06
N TYR A 191 -16.60 16.66 -10.25
CA TYR A 191 -15.78 16.03 -9.21
C TYR A 191 -16.52 15.08 -8.26
N ARG A 192 -17.80 14.77 -8.50
CA ARG A 192 -18.54 13.78 -7.73
C ARG A 192 -18.20 12.35 -8.15
N LEU A 193 -18.04 11.51 -7.13
CA LEU A 193 -17.85 10.07 -7.21
C LEU A 193 -19.08 9.37 -6.65
N TYR A 194 -19.65 8.45 -7.41
CA TYR A 194 -20.72 7.57 -6.96
C TYR A 194 -20.19 6.14 -6.95
N ALA A 195 -20.14 5.52 -5.78
CA ALA A 195 -19.69 4.16 -5.60
C ALA A 195 -20.87 3.26 -5.26
N TYR A 196 -21.26 2.38 -6.18
CA TYR A 196 -22.33 1.39 -6.00
C TYR A 196 -21.78 0.12 -5.37
N THR A 197 -21.52 0.16 -4.07
CA THR A 197 -20.93 -0.95 -3.34
C THR A 197 -21.50 -1.02 -1.93
N GLU A 198 -21.74 -2.25 -1.45
CA GLU A 198 -22.09 -2.54 -0.06
C GLU A 198 -20.84 -2.78 0.81
N SER A 199 -19.68 -2.98 0.17
CA SER A 199 -18.42 -3.24 0.85
C SER A 199 -17.93 -1.98 1.57
N SER A 200 -17.84 -2.06 2.90
CA SER A 200 -17.28 -0.97 3.71
C SER A 200 -15.80 -0.72 3.38
N LEU A 201 -15.06 -1.75 2.98
CA LEU A 201 -13.66 -1.63 2.57
C LEU A 201 -13.51 -0.73 1.34
N ASN A 202 -14.30 -0.96 0.29
CA ASN A 202 -14.27 -0.14 -0.91
C ASN A 202 -14.60 1.33 -0.62
N ILE A 203 -15.56 1.58 0.28
CA ILE A 203 -15.90 2.93 0.73
C ILE A 203 -14.73 3.56 1.50
N ALA A 204 -14.08 2.80 2.37
CA ALA A 204 -12.93 3.27 3.12
C ALA A 204 -11.73 3.60 2.19
N LEU A 205 -11.49 2.78 1.15
CA LEU A 205 -10.49 3.06 0.11
C LEU A 205 -10.77 4.37 -0.62
N LEU A 206 -12.03 4.61 -0.99
CA LEU A 206 -12.45 5.86 -1.63
C LEU A 206 -12.20 7.07 -0.72
N ALA A 207 -12.43 6.92 0.58
CA ALA A 207 -12.23 7.97 1.57
C ALA A 207 -10.76 8.36 1.78
N LEU A 208 -9.79 7.56 1.29
CA LEU A 208 -8.37 7.90 1.38
C LEU A 208 -7.98 9.13 0.56
N PHE A 209 -8.71 9.42 -0.53
CA PHE A 209 -8.40 10.51 -1.45
C PHE A 209 -9.61 11.37 -1.84
N SER A 210 -10.79 11.09 -1.29
CA SER A 210 -12.02 11.85 -1.52
C SER A 210 -12.74 12.18 -0.21
N GLU A 211 -13.57 13.21 -0.24
CA GLU A 211 -14.43 13.60 0.86
C GLU A 211 -15.77 12.87 0.77
N MET A 212 -16.07 12.00 1.74
CA MET A 212 -17.33 11.26 1.78
C MET A 212 -18.49 12.19 2.16
N LEU A 213 -19.48 12.32 1.28
CA LEU A 213 -20.65 13.19 1.49
C LEU A 213 -21.82 12.40 2.09
N TYR A 214 -22.17 11.27 1.48
CA TYR A 214 -23.34 10.47 1.87
C TYR A 214 -23.02 8.99 1.78
N ARG A 215 -23.54 8.21 2.74
CA ARG A 215 -23.50 6.73 2.72
C ARG A 215 -24.93 6.20 2.82
N PHE A 216 -25.38 5.58 1.74
CA PHE A 216 -26.61 4.79 1.66
C PHE A 216 -26.25 3.29 1.74
N PRO A 217 -27.23 2.38 1.93
CA PRO A 217 -26.96 0.95 2.05
C PRO A 217 -26.15 0.36 0.88
N ASN A 218 -26.44 0.79 -0.35
CA ASN A 218 -25.86 0.20 -1.57
C ASN A 218 -25.14 1.25 -2.44
N MET A 219 -24.93 2.46 -1.91
CA MET A 219 -24.33 3.56 -2.64
C MET A 219 -23.61 4.52 -1.68
N ALA A 220 -22.39 4.89 -2.02
CA ALA A 220 -21.67 5.98 -1.38
C ALA A 220 -21.48 7.13 -2.37
N VAL A 221 -21.62 8.36 -1.89
CA VAL A 221 -21.36 9.57 -2.67
C VAL A 221 -20.18 10.28 -2.03
N ALA A 222 -19.16 10.57 -2.83
CA ALA A 222 -17.98 11.29 -2.40
C ALA A 222 -17.64 12.42 -3.38
N ASN A 223 -16.77 13.32 -2.97
CA ASN A 223 -16.33 14.45 -3.77
C ASN A 223 -14.80 14.52 -3.80
N LEU A 224 -14.23 14.71 -4.99
CA LEU A 224 -12.80 14.97 -5.14
C LEU A 224 -12.55 16.46 -4.92
N THR A 225 -11.88 16.81 -3.84
CA THR A 225 -11.49 18.18 -3.53
C THR A 225 -9.97 18.32 -3.57
N ARG A 226 -9.51 19.58 -3.72
CA ARG A 226 -8.09 19.90 -3.63
C ARG A 226 -7.50 19.41 -2.31
N ASP A 227 -8.22 19.60 -1.21
CA ASP A 227 -7.74 19.23 0.12
C ASP A 227 -7.73 17.72 0.34
N SER A 228 -8.73 16.98 -0.17
CA SER A 228 -8.76 15.51 -0.06
C SER A 228 -7.62 14.87 -0.85
N VAL A 229 -7.38 15.32 -2.08
CA VAL A 229 -6.28 14.81 -2.92
C VAL A 229 -4.93 15.23 -2.34
N ARG A 230 -4.79 16.45 -1.83
CA ARG A 230 -3.56 16.89 -1.16
C ARG A 230 -3.27 16.07 0.10
N ALA A 231 -4.28 15.73 0.89
CA ALA A 231 -4.12 14.86 2.05
C ALA A 231 -3.62 13.46 1.64
N ALA A 232 -4.17 12.89 0.57
CA ALA A 232 -3.71 11.62 0.00
C ALA A 232 -2.25 11.68 -0.48
N LEU A 233 -1.89 12.77 -1.18
CA LEU A 233 -0.53 13.01 -1.67
C LEU A 233 0.49 13.13 -0.54
N ILE A 234 0.13 13.75 0.59
CA ILE A 234 1.00 13.81 1.79
C ILE A 234 1.23 12.42 2.38
N ARG A 235 0.21 11.55 2.35
CA ARG A 235 0.32 10.13 2.72
C ARG A 235 1.09 9.29 1.70
N GLY A 236 1.50 9.89 0.58
CA GLY A 236 2.29 9.26 -0.46
C GLY A 236 1.47 8.54 -1.54
N ILE A 237 0.15 8.73 -1.57
CA ILE A 237 -0.70 8.22 -2.64
C ILE A 237 -0.55 9.17 -3.84
N THR A 238 0.01 8.69 -4.96
CA THR A 238 0.29 9.54 -6.14
C THR A 238 -0.96 9.82 -6.97
N ALA A 239 -0.93 10.88 -7.78
CA ALA A 239 -2.03 11.18 -8.69
C ALA A 239 -2.32 10.00 -9.64
N GLU A 240 -1.27 9.37 -10.18
CA GLU A 240 -1.42 8.25 -11.11
C GLU A 240 -2.01 7.02 -10.42
N GLN A 241 -1.73 6.78 -9.14
CA GLN A 241 -2.37 5.73 -8.35
C GLN A 241 -3.87 5.99 -8.16
N ILE A 242 -4.27 7.22 -7.84
CA ILE A 242 -5.69 7.62 -7.73
C ILE A 242 -6.40 7.41 -9.06
N ILE A 243 -5.81 7.91 -10.16
CA ILE A 243 -6.37 7.78 -11.51
C ILE A 243 -6.48 6.31 -11.91
N SER A 244 -5.44 5.50 -11.64
CA SER A 244 -5.44 4.07 -11.92
C SER A 244 -6.54 3.34 -11.16
N PHE A 245 -6.73 3.63 -9.87
CA PHE A 245 -7.81 3.06 -9.06
C PHE A 245 -9.19 3.42 -9.60
N LEU A 246 -9.42 4.69 -9.97
CA LEU A 246 -10.69 5.13 -10.55
C LEU A 246 -10.95 4.43 -11.89
N LYS A 247 -9.93 4.20 -12.72
CA LYS A 247 -10.05 3.50 -14.00
C LYS A 247 -10.33 2.00 -13.81
N SER A 248 -9.63 1.33 -12.90
CA SER A 248 -9.76 -0.12 -12.70
C SER A 248 -11.11 -0.51 -12.10
N HIS A 249 -11.72 0.40 -11.32
CA HIS A 249 -13.02 0.20 -10.69
C HIS A 249 -14.15 1.00 -11.35
N ALA A 250 -13.90 1.58 -12.53
CA ALA A 250 -14.91 2.32 -13.27
C ALA A 250 -16.04 1.41 -13.74
N HIS A 251 -17.29 1.88 -13.62
CA HIS A 251 -18.47 1.15 -14.06
C HIS A 251 -18.38 0.73 -15.53
N SER A 252 -18.94 -0.44 -15.87
CA SER A 252 -18.83 -1.05 -17.20
C SER A 252 -19.26 -0.12 -18.34
N GLU A 253 -20.32 0.66 -18.15
CA GLU A 253 -20.78 1.66 -19.12
C GLU A 253 -19.80 2.83 -19.31
N MET A 254 -19.05 3.21 -18.27
CA MET A 254 -18.00 4.23 -18.40
C MET A 254 -16.76 3.69 -19.10
N VAL A 255 -16.39 2.43 -18.85
CA VAL A 255 -15.26 1.78 -19.51
C VAL A 255 -15.47 1.66 -21.01
N LYS A 256 -16.72 1.53 -21.47
CA LYS A 256 -17.07 1.55 -22.90
C LYS A 256 -16.82 2.91 -23.57
N GLN A 257 -16.83 4.00 -22.80
CA GLN A 257 -16.56 5.35 -23.32
C GLN A 257 -15.04 5.57 -23.39
N THR A 258 -14.58 6.25 -24.44
CA THR A 258 -13.17 6.60 -24.61
C THR A 258 -13.04 8.12 -24.64
N PRO A 259 -12.39 8.76 -23.64
CA PRO A 259 -11.73 8.18 -22.46
C PRO A 259 -12.71 7.69 -21.38
N SER A 260 -12.32 6.67 -20.61
CA SER A 260 -13.17 6.06 -19.57
C SER A 260 -13.40 6.94 -18.35
N LEU A 261 -12.48 7.86 -18.08
CA LEU A 261 -12.63 8.92 -17.10
C LEU A 261 -12.68 10.28 -17.80
N PRO A 262 -13.46 11.25 -17.29
CA PRO A 262 -13.45 12.59 -17.83
C PRO A 262 -12.04 13.21 -17.76
N PRO A 263 -11.52 13.79 -18.85
CA PRO A 263 -10.16 14.33 -18.89
C PRO A 263 -9.97 15.47 -17.89
N THR A 264 -11.02 16.25 -17.62
CA THR A 264 -11.01 17.32 -16.62
C THR A 264 -10.62 16.83 -15.23
N ILE A 265 -11.08 15.63 -14.84
CA ILE A 265 -10.75 15.03 -13.54
C ILE A 265 -9.29 14.57 -13.51
N VAL A 266 -8.86 13.88 -14.58
CA VAL A 266 -7.48 13.37 -14.72
C VAL A 266 -6.48 14.51 -14.64
N ASP A 267 -6.72 15.58 -15.41
CA ASP A 267 -5.83 16.74 -15.45
C ASP A 267 -5.85 17.50 -14.12
N GLN A 268 -7.02 17.64 -13.49
CA GLN A 268 -7.12 18.35 -12.21
C GLN A 268 -6.36 17.64 -11.08
N VAL A 269 -6.46 16.31 -10.99
CA VAL A 269 -5.73 15.51 -9.98
C VAL A 269 -4.22 15.64 -10.19
N ARG A 270 -3.75 15.62 -11.44
CA ARG A 270 -2.33 15.86 -11.77
C ARG A 270 -1.88 17.28 -11.45
N LEU A 271 -2.71 18.29 -11.71
CA LEU A 271 -2.42 19.68 -11.35
C LEU A 271 -2.29 19.84 -9.83
N TRP A 272 -3.17 19.21 -9.05
CA TRP A 272 -3.07 19.24 -7.58
C TRP A 272 -1.79 18.56 -7.05
N GLU A 273 -1.28 17.54 -7.72
CA GLU A 273 0.04 16.97 -7.41
C GLU A 273 1.18 17.93 -7.77
N LEU A 274 1.16 18.51 -8.96
CA LEU A 274 2.17 19.49 -9.40
C LEU A 274 2.21 20.75 -8.51
N GLU A 275 1.07 21.13 -7.91
CA GLU A 275 1.02 22.23 -6.96
C GLU A 275 1.86 21.99 -5.70
N ARG A 276 2.09 20.73 -5.30
CA ARG A 276 2.96 20.37 -4.18
C ARG A 276 4.42 20.62 -4.50
N ASP A 277 4.82 20.31 -5.73
CA ASP A 277 6.23 20.35 -6.16
C ASP A 277 6.67 21.76 -6.63
N ARG A 278 5.94 22.82 -6.20
CA ARG A 278 6.17 24.21 -6.62
C ARG A 278 7.40 24.87 -6.01
N PHE A 279 7.90 24.37 -4.88
CA PHE A 279 9.04 24.98 -4.18
C PHE A 279 10.27 24.10 -4.30
N LYS A 280 11.31 24.62 -4.95
CA LYS A 280 12.67 24.11 -4.86
C LYS A 280 13.41 24.96 -3.82
N PHE A 281 13.90 24.30 -2.78
CA PHE A 281 14.73 24.94 -1.75
C PHE A 281 16.18 24.67 -2.11
N ASP A 282 16.91 25.72 -2.48
CA ASP A 282 18.33 25.64 -2.79
C ASP A 282 19.11 26.39 -1.71
N ASP A 283 19.94 25.65 -0.95
CA ASP A 283 20.80 26.23 0.07
C ASP A 283 21.93 27.05 -0.56
N GLY A 284 21.94 28.35 -0.27
CA GLY A 284 22.88 29.28 -0.89
C GLY A 284 23.28 30.47 -0.02
N VAL A 285 24.26 31.22 -0.51
CA VAL A 285 24.70 32.49 0.07
C VAL A 285 24.27 33.61 -0.85
N LEU A 286 23.54 34.59 -0.30
CA LEU A 286 23.13 35.79 -1.00
C LEU A 286 24.27 36.82 -1.02
N TYR A 287 24.72 37.19 -2.21
CA TYR A 287 25.60 38.33 -2.43
C TYR A 287 24.77 39.52 -2.86
N SER A 288 24.90 40.61 -2.11
CA SER A 288 24.17 41.87 -2.33
C SER A 288 25.10 43.06 -2.09
N GLN A 289 24.61 44.28 -2.31
CA GLN A 289 25.36 45.53 -2.06
C GLN A 289 26.62 45.71 -2.92
N PHE A 290 26.56 45.31 -4.19
CA PHE A 290 27.65 45.60 -5.13
C PHE A 290 27.76 47.10 -5.38
N LEU A 291 28.99 47.63 -5.28
CA LEU A 291 29.29 49.05 -5.47
C LEU A 291 29.12 49.47 -6.92
N SER A 292 29.57 48.64 -7.87
CA SER A 292 29.47 48.89 -9.31
C SER A 292 28.74 47.75 -10.05
N GLN A 293 28.21 48.07 -11.24
CA GLN A 293 27.59 47.08 -12.13
C GLN A 293 28.63 46.10 -12.68
N ALA A 294 29.82 46.59 -13.03
CA ALA A 294 30.90 45.77 -13.56
C ALA A 294 31.40 44.72 -12.55
N ASP A 295 31.43 45.06 -11.26
CA ASP A 295 31.81 44.13 -10.19
C ASP A 295 30.80 42.99 -10.04
N PHE A 296 29.51 43.33 -10.12
CA PHE A 296 28.44 42.35 -10.10
C PHE A 296 28.53 41.40 -11.30
N GLU A 297 28.68 41.94 -12.51
CA GLU A 297 28.74 41.14 -13.73
C GLU A 297 29.94 40.20 -13.74
N LYS A 298 31.12 40.66 -13.33
CA LYS A 298 32.31 39.80 -13.22
C LYS A 298 32.13 38.65 -12.23
N LEU A 299 31.57 38.92 -11.04
CA LEU A 299 31.36 37.88 -10.03
C LEU A 299 30.26 36.89 -10.46
N ARG A 300 29.19 37.40 -11.10
CA ARG A 300 28.12 36.59 -11.69
C ARG A 300 28.65 35.67 -12.77
N ASP A 301 29.44 36.20 -13.70
CA ASP A 301 29.94 35.44 -14.85
C ASP A 301 30.91 34.34 -14.38
N PHE A 302 31.80 34.65 -13.42
CA PHE A 302 32.63 33.64 -12.77
C PHE A 302 31.80 32.53 -12.08
N ALA A 303 30.77 32.91 -11.30
CA ALA A 303 29.91 31.95 -10.63
C ALA A 303 29.09 31.09 -11.63
N LYS A 304 28.72 31.67 -12.77
CA LYS A 304 28.01 30.99 -13.86
C LYS A 304 28.92 30.01 -14.59
N GLU A 305 30.16 30.39 -14.89
CA GLU A 305 31.17 29.52 -15.51
C GLU A 305 31.56 28.34 -14.62
N GLN A 306 31.64 28.56 -13.30
CA GLN A 306 31.91 27.50 -12.33
C GLN A 306 30.69 26.61 -12.04
N GLY A 307 29.50 26.93 -12.60
CA GLY A 307 28.28 26.16 -12.39
C GLY A 307 27.71 26.23 -10.97
N VAL A 308 28.09 27.26 -10.19
CA VAL A 308 27.68 27.41 -8.77
C VAL A 308 26.62 28.49 -8.56
N LEU A 309 26.25 29.23 -9.61
CA LEU A 309 25.20 30.24 -9.59
C LEU A 309 23.81 29.58 -9.52
N VAL A 310 23.06 29.89 -8.47
CA VAL A 310 21.69 29.38 -8.26
C VAL A 310 20.66 30.35 -8.85
N TRP A 311 20.84 31.65 -8.61
CA TRP A 311 19.91 32.69 -9.07
C TRP A 311 20.61 34.04 -9.15
N ASP A 312 20.19 34.90 -10.08
CA ASP A 312 20.68 36.27 -10.18
C ASP A 312 19.59 37.27 -10.59
N ASN A 313 19.79 38.53 -10.23
CA ASN A 313 18.96 39.66 -10.62
C ASN A 313 19.82 40.87 -10.92
N THR A 314 20.02 41.14 -12.21
CA THR A 314 20.84 42.24 -12.72
C THR A 314 20.32 43.62 -12.28
N ASN A 315 19.00 43.83 -12.25
CA ASN A 315 18.41 45.13 -11.91
C ASN A 315 18.69 45.53 -10.47
N LYS A 316 18.63 44.55 -9.55
CA LYS A 316 18.89 44.77 -8.13
C LYS A 316 20.36 44.50 -7.74
N ARG A 317 21.19 44.01 -8.66
CA ARG A 317 22.57 43.57 -8.43
C ARG A 317 22.65 42.60 -7.26
N VAL A 318 21.90 41.50 -7.37
CA VAL A 318 21.86 40.46 -6.33
C VAL A 318 22.07 39.11 -7.00
N MET A 319 22.83 38.24 -6.35
CA MET A 319 23.04 36.87 -6.82
C MET A 319 23.09 35.90 -5.64
N VAL A 320 22.63 34.68 -5.87
CA VAL A 320 22.69 33.57 -4.92
C VAL A 320 23.63 32.52 -5.51
N VAL A 321 24.64 32.15 -4.73
CA VAL A 321 25.58 31.08 -5.07
C VAL A 321 25.32 29.90 -4.15
N SER A 322 25.49 28.68 -4.64
CA SER A 322 25.37 27.48 -3.82
C SER A 322 26.34 27.52 -2.63
N ARG A 323 25.96 26.90 -1.51
CA ARG A 323 26.82 26.85 -0.31
C ARG A 323 28.20 26.23 -0.61
N ALA A 324 28.25 25.21 -1.47
CA ALA A 324 29.50 24.57 -1.89
C ALA A 324 30.41 25.50 -2.72
N GLY A 325 29.83 26.40 -3.52
CA GLY A 325 30.56 27.34 -4.37
C GLY A 325 31.05 28.62 -3.66
N HIS A 326 30.55 28.90 -2.45
CA HIS A 326 30.82 30.15 -1.73
C HIS A 326 32.31 30.45 -1.58
N ASP A 327 33.11 29.47 -1.16
CA ASP A 327 34.53 29.68 -0.89
C ASP A 327 35.34 29.98 -2.16
N SER A 328 34.97 29.37 -3.29
CA SER A 328 35.62 29.63 -4.59
C SER A 328 35.36 31.06 -5.05
N VAL A 329 34.10 31.49 -5.03
CA VAL A 329 33.68 32.85 -5.42
C VAL A 329 34.32 33.91 -4.51
N LYS A 330 34.41 33.64 -3.20
CA LYS A 330 35.06 34.53 -2.24
C LYS A 330 36.56 34.66 -2.46
N ARG A 331 37.25 33.57 -2.83
CA ARG A 331 38.69 33.59 -3.15
C ARG A 331 38.96 34.41 -4.40
N PHE A 332 38.16 34.22 -5.46
CA PHE A 332 38.26 35.00 -6.70
C PHE A 332 38.10 36.50 -6.44
N TRP A 333 37.08 36.89 -5.67
CA TRP A 333 36.85 38.30 -5.33
C TRP A 333 38.00 38.94 -4.54
N LYS A 334 38.59 38.20 -3.60
CA LYS A 334 39.76 38.68 -2.84
C LYS A 334 41.00 38.85 -3.73
N GLN A 335 41.23 37.95 -4.68
CA GLN A 335 42.34 38.07 -5.63
C GLN A 335 42.18 39.30 -6.53
N GLN A 336 40.95 39.57 -6.99
CA GLN A 336 40.67 40.76 -7.79
C GLN A 336 40.87 42.08 -7.04
N LYS A 337 40.56 42.12 -5.74
CA LYS A 337 40.71 43.34 -4.93
C LYS A 337 42.17 43.66 -4.57
N ASN A 338 43.04 42.66 -4.64
CA ASN A 338 44.48 42.77 -4.39
C ASN A 338 45.31 43.00 -5.66
N SER A 339 44.67 43.03 -6.83
CA SER A 339 45.29 43.28 -8.13
C SER A 339 44.94 44.66 -8.65
#